data_AF-A0A7C4GUU3-F1
#
_entry.id   AF-A0A7C4GUU3-F1
#
_cell.length_a   1.000
_cell.length_b   1.000
_cell.length_c   1.000
_cell.angle_alpha   90.00
_cell.angle_beta   90.00
_cell.angle_gamma   90.00
#
_symmetry.space_group_name_H-M   'P 1'
#
loop_
_entity.id
_entity.type
_entity.pdbx_description
1 polymer ?
#
loop_
_entity_poly.entity_id
_entity_poly.type
_entity_poly.pdbx_seq_one_letter_code
_entity_poly.pdbx_strand_id
1 'polypeptide(L)'
;MAGNATVKELKEILPGPSSAYERVDFESLIGKEIIIHEILFLKGKFGEYAWAHIELDGGKHHSTITGGSVVMEKLKAIRDYLPVRARVVRKKAASGRKYFDLE
;
A
#
# COMPACT_ATOMS: atom_id res chain seq x y z
N MET A 1 -15.89 -4.72 -45.38
CA MET A 1 -16.06 -3.68 -44.35
C MET A 1 -15.23 -4.10 -43.15
N ALA A 2 -14.07 -3.47 -42.93
CA ALA A 2 -13.27 -3.75 -41.73
C ALA A 2 -13.97 -3.08 -40.55
N GLY A 3 -14.53 -3.88 -39.65
CA GLY A 3 -15.12 -3.37 -38.41
C GLY A 3 -14.04 -2.68 -37.59
N ASN A 4 -14.23 -1.40 -37.26
CA ASN A 4 -13.39 -0.70 -36.31
C ASN A 4 -13.44 -1.46 -34.99
N ALA A 5 -12.35 -2.11 -34.61
CA ALA A 5 -12.22 -2.72 -33.30
C ALA A 5 -12.20 -1.58 -32.27
N THR A 6 -13.27 -1.45 -31.48
CA THR A 6 -13.31 -0.54 -30.34
C THR A 6 -12.25 -0.98 -29.34
N VAL A 7 -11.22 -0.14 -29.15
CA VAL A 7 -10.18 -0.37 -28.15
C VAL A 7 -10.82 -0.21 -26.78
N LYS A 8 -10.97 -1.32 -26.05
CA LYS A 8 -11.40 -1.32 -24.65
C LYS A 8 -10.23 -0.97 -23.75
N GLU A 9 -10.47 -0.18 -22.71
CA GLU A 9 -9.42 0.09 -21.73
C GLU A 9 -9.16 -1.15 -20.88
N LEU A 10 -7.90 -1.43 -20.56
CA LEU A 10 -7.50 -2.61 -19.78
C LEU A 10 -8.24 -2.69 -18.43
N LYS A 11 -8.54 -1.54 -17.82
CA LYS A 11 -9.30 -1.43 -16.56
C LYS A 11 -10.77 -1.87 -16.67
N GLU A 12 -11.34 -1.85 -17.87
CA GLU A 12 -12.70 -2.33 -18.16
C GLU A 12 -12.74 -3.85 -18.31
N ILE A 13 -11.60 -4.47 -18.61
CA ILE A 13 -11.46 -5.92 -18.84
C ILE A 13 -10.95 -6.62 -17.57
N LEU A 14 -10.02 -5.99 -16.86
CA LEU A 14 -9.41 -6.52 -15.65
C LEU A 14 -9.74 -5.59 -14.47
N PRO A 15 -10.77 -5.91 -13.67
CA PRO A 15 -11.05 -5.16 -12.45
C PRO A 15 -9.89 -5.37 -11.48
N GLY A 16 -9.02 -4.37 -11.37
CA GLY A 16 -8.09 -4.24 -10.26
C GLY A 16 -8.83 -3.67 -9.05
N PRO A 17 -8.27 -3.82 -7.83
CA PRO A 17 -8.77 -3.03 -6.72
C PRO A 17 -8.60 -1.56 -7.11
N SER A 18 -9.68 -0.79 -7.04
CA SER A 18 -9.66 0.66 -7.24
C SER A 18 -9.80 1.31 -5.87
N SER A 19 -8.93 2.26 -5.60
CA SER A 19 -9.07 3.18 -4.46
C SER A 19 -9.64 4.48 -4.99
N ALA A 20 -10.58 5.08 -4.28
CA ALA A 20 -11.02 6.45 -4.55
C ALA A 20 -9.92 7.48 -4.22
N TYR A 21 -8.91 7.07 -3.44
CA TYR A 21 -7.80 7.91 -2.99
C TYR A 21 -6.61 7.85 -3.93
N GLU A 22 -5.95 9.00 -4.08
CA GLU A 22 -4.66 9.14 -4.76
C GLU A 22 -3.65 8.13 -4.19
N ARG A 23 -2.94 7.44 -5.07
CA ARG A 23 -1.92 6.48 -4.67
C ARG A 23 -0.58 7.18 -4.47
N VAL A 24 0.00 6.97 -3.29
CA VAL A 24 1.37 7.40 -2.95
C VAL A 24 2.28 6.18 -2.86
N ASP A 25 3.50 6.34 -3.35
CA ASP A 25 4.51 5.28 -3.26
C ASP A 25 4.93 5.07 -1.81
N PHE A 26 5.10 3.81 -1.40
CA PHE A 26 5.40 3.47 -0.02
C PHE A 26 6.76 4.03 0.43
N GLU A 27 7.75 4.10 -0.46
CA GLU A 27 9.06 4.67 -0.12
C GLU A 27 8.98 6.19 0.11
N SER A 28 8.02 6.88 -0.51
CA SER A 28 7.83 8.33 -0.29
C SER A 28 7.30 8.67 1.11
N LEU A 29 6.88 7.65 1.87
CA LEU A 29 6.35 7.80 3.23
C LEU A 29 7.45 7.76 4.30
N ILE A 30 8.69 7.43 3.95
CA ILE A 30 9.79 7.33 4.91
C ILE A 30 9.94 8.64 5.71
N GLY A 31 9.93 8.52 7.04
CA GLY A 31 10.05 9.62 7.99
C GLY A 31 8.72 10.35 8.27
N LYS A 32 7.68 10.13 7.45
CA LYS A 32 6.36 10.74 7.65
C LYS A 32 5.57 9.99 8.70
N GLU A 33 4.81 10.74 9.48
CA GLU A 33 3.76 10.19 10.35
C GLU A 33 2.50 9.99 9.51
N ILE A 34 1.90 8.81 9.63
CA ILE A 34 0.67 8.41 8.93
C ILE A 34 -0.35 7.87 9.92
N ILE A 35 -1.63 7.99 9.59
CA ILE A 35 -2.70 7.24 10.27
C ILE A 35 -3.20 6.19 9.29
N ILE A 36 -3.12 4.92 9.66
CA ILE A 36 -3.63 3.81 8.87
C ILE A 36 -5.07 3.57 9.29
N HIS A 37 -6.00 3.75 8.35
CA HIS A 37 -7.44 3.63 8.60
C HIS A 37 -7.98 2.25 8.24
N GLU A 38 -7.53 1.72 7.10
CA GLU A 38 -7.99 0.43 6.60
C GLU A 38 -6.83 -0.33 5.92
N ILE A 39 -6.88 -1.66 6.01
CA ILE A 39 -5.90 -2.54 5.36
C ILE A 39 -6.65 -3.66 4.63
N LEU A 40 -6.37 -3.79 3.33
CA LEU A 40 -6.80 -4.92 2.51
C LEU A 40 -5.59 -5.77 2.16
N PHE A 41 -5.65 -7.06 2.48
CA PHE A 41 -4.64 -8.04 2.09
C PHE A 41 -5.07 -8.73 0.81
N LEU A 42 -4.24 -8.64 -0.21
CA LEU A 42 -4.53 -9.10 -1.55
C LEU A 42 -3.42 -10.03 -2.05
N LYS A 43 -3.77 -10.99 -2.90
CA LYS A 43 -2.80 -11.88 -3.55
C LYS A 43 -2.47 -11.34 -4.93
N GLY A 44 -1.19 -11.05 -5.16
CA GLY A 44 -0.66 -10.66 -6.46
C GLY A 44 0.26 -11.75 -7.03
N LYS A 45 0.75 -11.50 -8.26
CA LYS A 45 1.69 -12.39 -8.96
C LYS A 45 2.98 -12.67 -8.16
N PHE A 46 3.41 -11.71 -7.34
CA PHE A 46 4.68 -11.77 -6.58
C PHE A 46 4.48 -12.12 -5.10
N GLY A 47 3.29 -12.58 -4.73
CA GLY A 47 2.92 -12.89 -3.34
C GLY A 47 1.82 -12.00 -2.80
N GLU A 48 1.58 -12.12 -1.50
CA GLU A 48 0.61 -11.30 -0.80
C GLU A 48 1.15 -9.88 -0.59
N TYR A 49 0.28 -8.89 -0.74
CA TYR A 49 0.57 -7.49 -0.48
C TYR A 49 -0.58 -6.85 0.30
N ALA A 50 -0.26 -5.78 1.00
CA ALA A 50 -1.23 -4.93 1.66
C ALA A 50 -1.50 -3.71 0.79
N TRP A 51 -2.78 -3.38 0.64
CA TRP A 51 -3.26 -2.09 0.21
C TRP A 51 -3.79 -1.38 1.45
N ALA A 52 -3.15 -0.28 1.83
CA ALA A 52 -3.51 0.50 3.01
C ALA A 52 -4.14 1.83 2.61
N HIS A 53 -5.24 2.19 3.26
CA HIS A 53 -5.78 3.54 3.27
C HIS A 53 -5.13 4.30 4.43
N ILE A 54 -4.47 5.41 4.10
CA ILE A 54 -3.70 6.20 5.04
C ILE A 54 -4.12 7.67 5.01
N GLU A 55 -3.92 8.35 6.12
CA GLU A 55 -3.99 9.80 6.23
C GLU A 55 -2.57 10.38 6.37
N LEU A 56 -2.30 11.45 5.64
CA LEU A 56 -1.04 12.20 5.61
C LEU A 56 -1.29 13.69 5.83
N ASP A 57 -0.25 14.40 6.24
CA ASP A 57 -0.20 15.87 6.27
C ASP A 57 -1.41 16.53 6.97
N GLY A 58 -1.88 15.92 8.06
CA GLY A 58 -2.94 16.47 8.91
C GLY A 58 -4.37 16.35 8.36
N GLY A 59 -4.67 15.34 7.54
CA GLY A 59 -6.05 15.04 7.14
C GLY A 59 -6.25 14.55 5.71
N LYS A 60 -5.20 14.51 4.88
CA LYS A 60 -5.34 14.10 3.48
C LYS A 60 -5.31 12.59 3.35
N HIS A 61 -6.36 12.03 2.75
CA HIS A 61 -6.51 10.60 2.55
C HIS A 61 -5.83 10.14 1.26
N HIS A 62 -4.98 9.13 1.38
CA HIS A 62 -4.21 8.51 0.32
C HIS A 62 -4.29 6.99 0.41
N SER A 63 -3.84 6.31 -0.64
CA SER A 63 -3.61 4.88 -0.60
C SER A 63 -2.16 4.52 -0.86
N THR A 64 -1.67 3.46 -0.25
CA THR A 64 -0.33 2.93 -0.50
C THR A 64 -0.35 1.41 -0.56
N ILE A 65 0.66 0.84 -1.23
CA ILE A 65 0.80 -0.61 -1.40
C ILE A 65 2.19 -1.04 -0.93
N THR A 66 2.23 -2.12 -0.14
CA THR A 66 3.48 -2.71 0.32
C THR A 66 3.41 -4.24 0.34
N GLY A 67 4.51 -4.89 -0.01
CA GLY A 67 4.68 -6.34 0.09
C GLY A 67 5.90 -6.74 0.92
N GLY A 68 6.53 -5.80 1.63
CA GLY A 68 7.70 -6.07 2.46
C GLY A 68 7.32 -6.92 3.67
N SER A 69 7.98 -8.06 3.87
CA SER A 69 7.60 -9.05 4.89
C SER A 69 7.48 -8.47 6.30
N VAL A 70 8.44 -7.63 6.72
CA VAL A 70 8.44 -6.98 8.05
C VAL A 70 7.23 -6.05 8.22
N VAL A 71 6.95 -5.24 7.22
CA VAL A 71 5.79 -4.33 7.23
C VAL A 71 4.49 -5.14 7.19
N MET A 72 4.41 -6.17 6.36
CA MET A 72 3.25 -7.05 6.23
C MET A 72 2.91 -7.75 7.55
N GLU A 73 3.90 -8.23 8.28
CA GLU A 73 3.71 -8.87 9.60
C GLU A 73 3.08 -7.90 10.60
N LYS A 74 3.61 -6.67 10.68
CA LYS A 74 3.05 -5.62 11.55
C LYS A 74 1.64 -5.21 11.14
N LEU A 75 1.40 -5.01 9.84
CA LEU A 75 0.07 -4.66 9.32
C LEU A 75 -0.97 -5.73 9.67
N LYS A 76 -0.60 -7.02 9.62
CA LYS A 76 -1.48 -8.11 10.04
C LYS A 76 -1.76 -8.07 11.55
N ALA A 77 -0.73 -7.82 12.36
CA ALA A 77 -0.86 -7.77 13.81
C ALA A 77 -1.73 -6.59 14.30
N ILE A 78 -1.70 -5.45 13.60
CA ILE A 78 -2.47 -4.25 13.99
C ILE A 78 -3.88 -4.18 13.36
N ARG A 79 -4.26 -5.15 12.52
CA ARG A 79 -5.49 -5.07 11.71
C ARG A 79 -6.75 -4.81 12.53
N ASP A 80 -6.85 -5.45 13.69
CA ASP A 80 -8.03 -5.35 14.56
C ASP A 80 -8.00 -4.12 15.50
N TYR A 81 -6.95 -3.29 15.39
CA TYR A 81 -6.74 -2.11 16.24
C TYR A 81 -6.86 -0.79 15.46
N LEU A 82 -7.23 -0.84 14.18
CA LEU A 82 -7.34 0.35 13.33
C LEU A 82 -8.46 1.30 13.82
N PRO A 83 -8.30 2.62 13.68
CA PRO A 83 -7.17 3.31 13.05
C PRO A 83 -5.93 3.43 13.98
N VAL A 84 -4.73 3.33 13.40
CA VAL A 84 -3.45 3.39 14.14
C VAL A 84 -2.51 4.43 13.52
N ARG A 85 -1.88 5.23 14.39
CA ARG A 85 -0.79 6.13 13.99
C ARG A 85 0.52 5.36 13.91
N ALA A 86 1.26 5.54 12.83
CA ALA A 86 2.56 4.91 12.61
C ALA A 86 3.53 5.85 11.88
N ARG A 87 4.82 5.55 11.96
CA ARG A 87 5.86 6.19 11.13
C ARG A 87 6.55 5.13 10.28
N VAL A 88 6.67 5.39 8.98
CA VAL A 88 7.46 4.54 8.08
C VAL A 88 8.94 4.85 8.29
N VAL A 89 9.74 3.85 8.61
CA VAL A 89 11.18 4.01 8.84
C VAL A 89 11.99 3.06 7.97
N ARG A 90 13.22 3.48 7.65
CA ARG A 90 14.18 2.65 6.94
C ARG A 90 15.22 2.12 7.93
N LYS A 91 15.27 0.80 8.09
CA LYS A 91 16.22 0.12 8.98
C LYS A 91 17.31 -0.60 8.19
N LYS A 92 18.41 -0.91 8.88
CA LYS A 92 19.54 -1.69 8.36
C LYS A 92 19.68 -2.94 9.22
N ALA A 93 19.61 -4.11 8.60
CA ALA A 93 19.85 -5.38 9.26
C ALA A 93 21.35 -5.55 9.61
N ALA A 94 21.66 -6.47 10.53
CA ALA A 94 23.05 -6.81 10.87
C ALA A 94 23.86 -7.27 9.63
N SER A 95 23.20 -7.89 8.65
CA SER A 95 23.78 -8.29 7.35
C SER A 95 24.06 -7.12 6.39
N GLY A 96 23.74 -5.88 6.79
CA GLY A 96 23.89 -4.68 5.97
C GLY A 96 22.74 -4.38 5.02
N ARG A 97 21.79 -5.33 4.84
CA ARG A 97 20.60 -5.14 3.99
C ARG A 97 19.67 -4.08 4.58
N LYS A 98 19.18 -3.17 3.74
CA LYS A 98 18.19 -2.15 4.12
C LYS A 98 16.78 -2.71 3.95
N TYR A 99 15.87 -2.38 4.85
CA TYR A 99 14.46 -2.77 4.79
C TYR A 99 13.56 -1.68 5.38
N PHE A 100 12.26 -1.73 5.08
CA PHE A 100 11.26 -0.83 5.66
C PHE A 100 10.61 -1.46 6.88
N ASP A 101 10.21 -0.61 7.82
CA ASP A 101 9.52 -0.99 9.04
C ASP A 101 8.48 0.08 9.42
N LEU A 102 7.55 -0.28 10.32
CA LEU A 102 6.55 0.62 10.92
C LEU A 102 6.80 0.76 12.42
N GLU A 103 6.89 1.99 12.92
CA GLU A 103 7.03 2.32 14.35
C GLU A 103 5.83 3.08 14.88
#